data_AF-A0A2N3YAB7-F1
#
_entry.id   AF-A0A2N3YAB7-F1
#
_cell.length_a   1.000
_cell.length_b   1.000
_cell.length_c   1.000
_cell.angle_alpha   90.00
_cell.angle_beta   90.00
_cell.angle_gamma   90.00
#
_symmetry.space_group_name_H-M   'P 1'
#
loop_
_entity.id
_entity.type
_entity.pdbx_description
1 polymer ?
#
loop_
_entity_poly.entity_id
_entity_poly.type
_entity_poly.pdbx_seq_one_letter_code
_entity_poly.pdbx_strand_id
1 'polypeptide(L)'
;MSDQLRSWLRTVVPAAWSTLVACLVTAGAPAWLTAPLGDAQDVLVVPLVLAAVYAGLRKAEPHLPPWATRVLLGSNTSPTYPTQ
;
A
#
# COMPACT_ATOMS: atom_id res chain seq x y z
N MET A 1 20.99 -11.16 -9.44
CA MET A 1 20.73 -9.89 -8.73
C MET A 1 21.66 -9.85 -7.53
N SER A 2 22.44 -8.79 -7.33
CA SER A 2 23.36 -8.70 -6.19
C SER A 2 22.57 -8.65 -4.87
N ASP A 3 23.07 -9.30 -3.83
CA ASP A 3 22.44 -9.30 -2.51
C ASP A 3 22.28 -7.89 -1.93
N GLN A 4 23.17 -6.99 -2.33
CA GLN A 4 23.14 -5.58 -1.95
C GLN A 4 21.91 -4.86 -2.51
N LEU A 5 21.52 -5.14 -3.76
CA LEU A 5 20.30 -4.58 -4.35
C LEU A 5 19.04 -5.10 -3.63
N ARG A 6 19.03 -6.38 -3.26
CA ARG A 6 17.92 -6.99 -2.48
C ARG A 6 17.82 -6.39 -1.08
N SER A 7 18.95 -6.15 -0.43
CA SER A 7 19.03 -5.49 0.87
C SER A 7 18.45 -4.06 0.81
N TRP A 8 18.87 -3.29 -0.20
CA TRP A 8 18.39 -1.92 -0.42
C TRP A 8 16.88 -1.86 -0.73
N LEU A 9 16.38 -2.77 -1.55
CA LEU A 9 14.94 -2.86 -1.84
C LEU A 9 14.12 -3.17 -0.58
N ARG A 10 14.62 -4.05 0.29
CA ARG A 10 13.92 -4.40 1.54
C ARG A 10 13.88 -3.28 2.57
N THR A 11 14.70 -2.23 2.44
CA THR A 11 14.68 -1.08 3.35
C THR A 11 13.97 0.12 2.75
N VAL A 12 14.21 0.42 1.47
CA VAL A 12 13.66 1.59 0.80
C VAL A 12 12.20 1.42 0.43
N VAL A 13 11.77 0.21 0.03
CA VAL A 13 10.37 -0.03 -0.30
C VAL A 13 9.46 0.19 0.91
N PRO A 14 9.73 -0.39 2.11
CA PRO A 14 8.94 -0.08 3.30
C PRO A 14 8.98 1.39 3.69
N ALA A 15 10.14 2.05 3.58
CA ALA A 15 10.26 3.47 3.92
C ALA A 15 9.42 4.35 2.98
N ALA A 16 9.51 4.13 1.67
CA ALA A 16 8.72 4.85 0.68
C ALA A 16 7.21 4.66 0.88
N TRP A 17 6.78 3.43 1.23
CA TRP A 17 5.39 3.14 1.59
C TRP A 17 4.94 3.93 2.82
N SER A 18 5.73 3.93 3.89
CA SER A 18 5.42 4.70 5.10
C SER A 18 5.31 6.19 4.81
N THR A 19 6.22 6.75 4.00
CA THR A 19 6.16 8.16 3.59
C THR A 19 4.91 8.47 2.76
N LEU A 20 4.52 7.59 1.84
CA LEU A 20 3.31 7.75 1.03
C LEU A 20 2.07 7.75 1.93
N VAL A 21 1.94 6.78 2.84
CA VAL A 21 0.80 6.70 3.77
C VAL A 21 0.76 7.92 4.68
N ALA A 22 1.91 8.33 5.25
CA ALA A 22 2.00 9.54 6.06
C ALA A 22 1.59 10.80 5.28
N CYS A 23 2.02 10.91 4.02
CA CYS A 23 1.63 12.02 3.15
C CYS A 23 0.11 12.05 2.92
N LEU A 24 -0.52 10.88 2.67
CA LEU A 24 -1.97 10.80 2.49
C LEU A 24 -2.76 11.10 3.77
N VAL A 25 -2.27 10.64 4.93
CA VAL A 25 -2.86 11.00 6.23
C VAL A 25 -2.74 12.51 6.47
N THR A 26 -1.58 13.10 6.17
CA THR A 26 -1.31 14.54 6.33
C THR A 26 -2.13 15.39 5.35
N ALA A 27 -2.34 14.90 4.12
CA ALA A 27 -3.21 15.55 3.13
C ALA A 27 -4.67 15.64 3.60
N GLY A 28 -5.04 14.85 4.61
CA GLY A 28 -6.36 14.83 5.23
C GLY A 28 -7.33 13.98 4.44
N ALA A 29 -8.12 13.18 5.15
CA ALA A 29 -9.28 12.53 4.56
C ALA A 29 -10.40 13.58 4.34
N PRO A 30 -11.11 13.53 3.21
CA PRO A 30 -12.13 14.52 2.91
C PRO A 30 -13.24 14.50 3.96
N ALA A 31 -13.80 15.66 4.30
CA ALA A 31 -14.70 15.84 5.43
C ALA A 31 -15.94 14.92 5.40
N TRP A 32 -16.41 14.52 4.22
CA TRP A 32 -17.53 13.56 4.08
C TRP A 32 -17.20 12.15 4.58
N LEU A 33 -15.91 11.81 4.63
CA LEU A 33 -15.38 10.52 5.08
C LEU A 33 -15.11 10.52 6.59
N THR A 34 -14.65 11.65 7.13
CA THR A 34 -14.29 11.83 8.55
C THR A 34 -15.45 12.29 9.43
N ALA A 35 -16.37 13.09 8.91
CA ALA A 35 -17.55 13.56 9.64
C ALA A 35 -18.40 12.42 10.28
N PRO A 36 -18.70 11.29 9.59
CA PRO A 36 -19.45 10.20 10.22
C PRO A 36 -18.64 9.39 11.24
N LEU A 37 -17.31 9.54 11.28
CA LEU A 37 -16.43 8.81 12.21
C LEU A 37 -16.42 9.44 13.62
N GLY A 38 -16.79 10.72 13.75
CA GLY A 38 -16.84 11.42 15.04
C GLY A 38 -15.53 11.29 15.84
N ASP A 39 -15.63 10.96 17.12
CA ASP A 39 -14.48 10.78 18.02
C ASP A 39 -13.57 9.59 17.62
N ALA A 40 -14.04 8.68 16.78
CA ALA A 40 -13.24 7.54 16.32
C ALA A 40 -12.28 7.90 15.18
N GLN A 41 -12.29 9.16 14.70
CA GLN A 41 -11.44 9.62 13.59
C GLN A 41 -9.95 9.34 13.81
N ASP A 42 -9.42 9.61 15.01
CA ASP A 42 -7.98 9.50 15.28
C ASP A 42 -7.48 8.06 15.21
N VAL A 43 -8.37 7.10 15.47
CA VAL A 43 -8.07 5.66 15.41
C VAL A 43 -8.32 5.10 14.01
N LEU A 44 -9.37 5.57 13.34
CA LEU A 44 -9.85 4.97 12.09
C LEU A 44 -9.26 5.61 10.83
N VAL A 45 -8.75 6.84 10.88
CA VAL A 45 -8.18 7.51 9.69
C VAL A 45 -7.02 6.70 9.09
N VAL A 46 -6.09 6.23 9.90
CA VAL A 46 -4.92 5.46 9.44
C VAL A 46 -5.31 4.15 8.73
N PRO A 47 -6.08 3.23 9.35
CA PRO A 47 -6.48 1.99 8.68
C PRO A 47 -7.36 2.23 7.45
N LEU A 48 -8.15 3.32 7.43
CA LEU A 48 -9.00 3.66 6.30
C LEU A 48 -8.20 4.19 5.11
N VAL A 49 -7.18 5.03 5.36
CA VAL A 49 -6.21 5.45 4.35
C VAL A 49 -5.44 4.25 3.81
N LEU A 50 -4.98 3.36 4.69
CA LEU A 50 -4.32 2.10 4.29
C LEU A 50 -5.21 1.24 3.39
N ALA A 51 -6.48 1.07 3.75
CA ALA A 51 -7.45 0.32 2.96
C ALA A 51 -7.67 0.97 1.58
N ALA A 52 -7.79 2.30 1.53
CA ALA A 52 -7.95 3.05 0.27
C ALA A 52 -6.71 2.91 -0.63
N VAL A 53 -5.51 3.04 -0.06
CA VAL A 53 -4.23 2.85 -0.76
C VAL A 53 -4.13 1.44 -1.32
N TYR A 54 -4.43 0.43 -0.50
CA TYR A 54 -4.41 -0.97 -0.92
C TYR A 54 -5.42 -1.27 -2.03
N ALA A 55 -6.66 -0.78 -1.90
CA ALA A 55 -7.68 -0.93 -2.92
C ALA A 55 -7.28 -0.24 -4.24
N GLY A 56 -6.68 0.95 -4.15
CA GLY A 56 -6.14 1.69 -5.30
C GLY A 56 -5.02 0.93 -6.00
N LEU A 57 -4.07 0.39 -5.23
CA LEU A 57 -2.99 -0.47 -5.73
C LEU A 57 -3.53 -1.73 -6.42
N ARG A 58 -4.50 -2.41 -5.80
CA ARG A 58 -5.11 -3.62 -6.36
C ARG A 58 -5.82 -3.33 -7.68
N LYS A 59 -6.46 -2.16 -7.80
CA LYS A 59 -7.03 -1.70 -9.08
C LYS A 59 -5.98 -1.30 -10.11
N ALA A 60 -4.84 -0.75 -9.66
CA ALA A 60 -3.74 -0.38 -10.54
C ALA A 60 -2.91 -1.59 -11.01
N GLU A 61 -2.87 -2.68 -10.25
CA GLU A 61 -2.17 -3.94 -10.55
C GLU A 61 -2.32 -4.41 -12.02
N PRO A 62 -3.52 -4.50 -12.62
CA PRO A 62 -3.67 -4.90 -14.03
C PRO A 62 -3.08 -3.92 -15.04
N HIS A 63 -2.83 -2.66 -14.64
CA HIS A 63 -2.27 -1.61 -15.50
C HIS A 63 -0.77 -1.37 -15.27
N LEU A 64 -0.20 -1.99 -14.24
CA LEU A 64 1.19 -1.78 -13.87
C LEU A 64 2.10 -2.78 -14.58
N PRO A 65 3.28 -2.34 -15.07
CA PRO A 65 4.23 -3.25 -15.68
C PRO A 65 4.77 -4.25 -14.65
N PRO A 66 5.17 -5.47 -15.06
CA PRO A 66 5.52 -6.56 -14.14
C PRO A 66 6.64 -6.27 -13.14
N TRP A 67 7.51 -5.30 -13.46
CA TRP A 67 8.57 -4.84 -12.57
C TRP A 67 8.02 -3.94 -11.45
N ALA A 68 7.00 -3.12 -11.75
CA ALA A 68 6.40 -2.19 -10.80
C ALA A 68 5.52 -2.94 -9.78
N THR A 69 4.73 -3.92 -10.23
CA THR A 69 4.00 -4.82 -9.32
C THR A 69 4.91 -5.62 -8.40
N ARG A 70 6.07 -6.10 -8.88
CA ARG A 70 7.06 -6.77 -8.00
C ARG A 70 7.62 -5.83 -6.93
N VAL A 71 7.84 -4.56 -7.25
CA VAL A 71 8.37 -3.57 -6.29
C VAL A 71 7.28 -3.12 -5.32
N LEU A 72 6.06 -2.87 -5.80
CA LEU A 72 4.96 -2.32 -5.01
C LEU A 72 4.21 -3.37 -4.19
N LEU A 73 3.94 -4.53 -4.77
CA LEU A 73 3.13 -5.62 -4.18
C LEU A 73 4.01 -6.78 -3.66
N GLY A 74 5.33 -6.69 -3.80
CA GLY A 74 6.31 -7.67 -3.32
C GLY A 74 6.39 -8.96 -4.14
N SER A 75 5.30 -9.36 -4.81
CA SER A 75 5.24 -10.51 -5.71
C SER A 75 4.21 -10.28 -6.80
N ASN A 76 4.49 -10.77 -7.99
CA ASN A 76 3.56 -10.78 -9.11
C ASN A 76 3.24 -12.22 -9.56
N THR A 77 3.55 -13.21 -8.69
CA THR A 77 3.29 -14.62 -8.94
C THR A 77 1.99 -14.98 -8.25
N SER A 78 0.97 -15.35 -9.04
CA SER A 78 -0.29 -15.86 -8.52
C SER A 78 -0.03 -17.18 -7.77
N PRO A 79 -0.47 -17.34 -6.52
CA PRO A 79 -0.25 -18.57 -5.77
C PRO A 79 -1.04 -19.72 -6.41
N THR A 80 -0.33 -20.73 -6.91
CA THR A 80 -0.91 -22.01 -7.31
C THR A 80 -1.14 -22.85 -6.07
N TYR A 81 -2.40 -22.96 -5.65
CA TYR A 81 -2.78 -23.90 -4.61
C TYR A 81 -2.97 -25.29 -5.24
N PRO A 82 -2.25 -26.31 -4.77
CA PRO A 82 -2.57 -27.67 -5.17
C PRO A 82 -3.95 -28.01 -4.62
N THR A 83 -4.88 -28.36 -5.51
CA THR A 83 -6.15 -28.98 -5.14
C THR A 83 -5.84 -30.36 -4.58
N GLN A 84 -5.95 -30.52 -3.26
CA GLN A 84 -6.05 -31.84 -2.63
C GLN A 84 -7.49 -32.32 -2.67
#